data_AF-A5GM38-F1
#
_entry.id   AF-A5GM38-F1
#
_cell.length_a   1.000
_cell.length_b   1.000
_cell.length_c   1.000
_cell.angle_alpha   90.00
_cell.angle_beta   90.00
_cell.angle_gamma   90.00
#
_symmetry.space_group_name_H-M   'P 1'
#
loop_
_entity.id
_entity.type
_entity.pdbx_description
1 polymer ?
#
loop_
_entity_poly.entity_id
_entity_poly.type
_entity_poly.pdbx_seq_one_letter_code
_entity_poly.pdbx_strand_id
1 'polypeptide(L)'
;MSKAKHAIYRLVSLDGSPHPVLDAPYESIAAAEAAASRWCEGQGSARSDCERGIGLEVQTSCGEWRTLGYPSACLLGHGARAKKTGAP
;
A
#
# COMPACT_ATOMS: atom_id res chain seq x y z
N MET A 1 -22.29 -1.02 17.72
CA MET A 1 -21.38 -1.67 16.75
C MET A 1 -21.60 -1.03 15.39
N SER A 2 -20.70 -0.16 14.93
CA SER A 2 -20.85 0.46 13.60
C SER A 2 -20.67 -0.61 12.54
N LYS A 3 -21.79 -1.06 11.95
CA LYS A 3 -21.80 -1.81 10.69
C LYS A 3 -20.90 -1.04 9.74
N ALA A 4 -19.71 -1.58 9.43
CA ALA A 4 -18.88 -1.06 8.37
C ALA A 4 -19.69 -1.23 7.08
N LYS A 5 -20.43 -0.18 6.69
CA LYS A 5 -20.93 -0.02 5.32
C LYS A 5 -19.71 -0.21 4.45
N HIS A 6 -19.70 -1.27 3.63
CA HIS A 6 -18.60 -1.73 2.78
C HIS A 6 -17.61 -0.61 2.44
N ALA A 7 -16.58 -0.45 3.27
CA ALA A 7 -15.60 0.60 3.09
C ALA A 7 -14.71 0.12 1.94
N ILE A 8 -14.76 0.82 0.81
CA ILE A 8 -13.95 0.48 -0.35
C ILE A 8 -12.57 1.08 -0.13
N TYR A 9 -11.54 0.26 -0.14
CA TYR A 9 -10.17 0.71 -0.06
C TYR A 9 -9.58 0.78 -1.47
N ARG A 10 -8.70 1.72 -1.73
CA ARG A 10 -7.94 1.80 -2.99
C ARG A 10 -6.49 2.14 -2.72
N LEU A 11 -5.63 1.80 -3.67
CA LEU A 11 -4.22 2.14 -3.63
C LEU A 11 -3.95 3.26 -4.63
N VAL A 12 -3.30 4.32 -4.16
CA VAL A 12 -2.91 5.50 -4.94
C VAL A 12 -1.41 5.68 -4.90
N SER A 13 -0.85 6.45 -5.81
CA SER A 13 0.54 6.90 -5.71
C SER A 13 0.71 7.92 -4.57
N LEU A 14 1.94 8.18 -4.12
CA LEU A 14 2.22 9.23 -3.11
C LEU A 14 1.70 10.61 -3.49
N ASP A 15 1.55 10.87 -4.78
CA ASP A 15 1.00 12.10 -5.34
C ASP A 15 -0.53 12.24 -5.16
N GLY A 16 -1.21 11.17 -4.70
CA GLY A 16 -2.67 11.10 -4.64
C GLY A 16 -3.34 10.73 -5.96
N SER A 17 -2.54 10.60 -7.02
CA SER A 17 -2.98 10.09 -8.33
C SER A 17 -3.31 8.58 -8.27
N PRO A 18 -4.31 8.09 -9.02
CA PRO A 18 -4.69 6.68 -9.03
C PRO A 18 -3.52 5.80 -9.50
N HIS A 19 -3.26 4.71 -8.79
CA HIS A 19 -2.10 3.86 -9.08
C HIS A 19 -2.37 3.02 -10.36
N PRO A 20 -1.56 3.12 -11.43
CA PRO A 20 -1.90 2.56 -12.75
C PRO A 20 -2.11 1.04 -12.79
N VAL A 21 -1.62 0.31 -11.78
CA VAL A 21 -1.78 -1.15 -11.68
C VAL A 21 -2.54 -1.61 -10.43
N LEU A 22 -2.71 -0.74 -9.44
CA LEU A 22 -3.29 -1.09 -8.14
C LEU A 22 -4.52 -0.24 -7.81
N ASP A 23 -4.99 0.57 -8.75
CA ASP A 23 -6.27 1.29 -8.70
C ASP A 23 -7.43 0.29 -8.85
N ALA A 24 -7.58 -0.55 -7.84
CA ALA A 24 -8.67 -1.52 -7.73
C ALA A 24 -9.41 -1.29 -6.40
N PRO A 25 -10.74 -1.49 -6.37
CA PRO A 25 -11.51 -1.45 -5.13
C PRO A 25 -11.26 -2.73 -4.32
N TYR A 26 -10.68 -2.56 -3.14
CA TYR A 26 -10.47 -3.62 -2.15
C TYR A 26 -11.57 -3.55 -1.08
N GLU A 27 -12.01 -4.72 -0.63
CA GLU A 27 -13.03 -4.83 0.44
C GLU A 27 -12.45 -4.73 1.85
N SER A 28 -11.12 -4.75 1.98
CA SER A 28 -10.41 -4.74 3.25
C SER A 28 -9.00 -4.18 3.12
N ILE A 29 -8.51 -3.56 4.20
CA ILE A 29 -7.14 -3.06 4.32
C ILE A 29 -6.14 -4.17 4.02
N ALA A 30 -6.32 -5.37 4.58
CA ALA A 30 -5.41 -6.50 4.38
C ALA A 30 -5.28 -6.90 2.90
N ALA A 31 -6.37 -6.85 2.12
CA ALA A 31 -6.34 -7.15 0.69
C ALA A 31 -5.55 -6.09 -0.10
N ALA A 32 -5.75 -4.82 0.26
CA ALA A 32 -4.99 -3.71 -0.32
C ALA A 32 -3.51 -3.77 0.06
N GLU A 33 -3.16 -4.00 1.32
CA GLU A 33 -1.76 -4.12 1.77
C GLU A 33 -1.05 -5.32 1.15
N ALA A 34 -1.74 -6.46 0.99
CA ALA A 34 -1.18 -7.63 0.31
C ALA A 34 -0.89 -7.32 -1.17
N ALA A 35 -1.78 -6.61 -1.85
CA ALA A 35 -1.57 -6.21 -3.24
C ALA A 35 -0.43 -5.19 -3.37
N ALA A 36 -0.36 -4.20 -2.49
CA ALA A 36 0.74 -3.23 -2.42
C ALA A 36 2.10 -3.91 -2.15
N SER A 37 2.14 -4.86 -1.21
CA SER A 37 3.34 -5.63 -0.90
C SER A 37 3.78 -6.47 -2.10
N ARG A 38 2.86 -7.23 -2.70
CA ARG A 38 3.16 -8.06 -3.87
C ARG A 38 3.62 -7.22 -5.07
N TRP A 39 3.05 -6.04 -5.26
CA TRP A 39 3.49 -5.10 -6.28
C TRP A 39 4.90 -4.60 -5.98
N CYS A 40 5.18 -4.17 -4.75
CA CYS A 40 6.50 -3.71 -4.35
C CYS A 40 7.56 -4.81 -4.50
N GLU A 41 7.24 -6.06 -4.14
CA GLU A 41 8.11 -7.23 -4.34
C GLU A 41 8.31 -7.54 -5.84
N GLY A 42 7.26 -7.42 -6.66
CA GLY A 42 7.28 -7.71 -8.09
C GLY A 42 7.98 -6.67 -8.96
N GLN A 43 8.07 -5.41 -8.50
CA GLN A 43 8.77 -4.33 -9.24
C GLN A 43 10.30 -4.44 -9.18
N GLY A 44 10.85 -5.26 -8.27
CA GLY A 44 12.29 -5.46 -8.12
C GLY A 44 13.05 -4.17 -7.77
N SER A 45 14.37 -4.30 -7.58
CA SER A 45 15.25 -3.17 -7.17
C SER A 45 15.34 -2.01 -8.18
N ALA A 46 14.58 -2.04 -9.28
CA ALA A 46 14.80 -1.24 -10.47
C ALA A 46 14.16 0.17 -10.48
N ARG A 47 13.29 0.51 -9.52
CA ARG A 47 12.55 1.79 -9.52
C ARG A 47 12.88 2.66 -8.32
N SER A 48 13.14 3.96 -8.51
CA SER A 48 13.49 4.90 -7.42
C SER A 48 12.41 4.90 -6.32
N ASP A 49 12.83 5.09 -5.06
CA ASP A 49 11.96 5.03 -3.88
C ASP A 49 10.76 6.00 -3.94
N CYS A 50 10.89 7.08 -4.70
CA CYS A 50 9.80 8.02 -4.98
C CYS A 50 8.65 7.41 -5.82
N GLU A 51 8.94 6.44 -6.68
CA GLU A 51 7.95 5.73 -7.51
C GLU A 51 7.42 4.44 -6.85
N ARG A 52 8.01 4.04 -5.71
CA ARG A 52 7.56 2.89 -4.92
C ARG A 52 6.49 3.25 -3.91
N GLY A 53 6.41 4.51 -3.49
CA GLY A 53 5.46 4.88 -2.45
C GLY A 53 4.01 4.76 -2.92
N ILE A 54 3.25 3.97 -2.17
CA ILE A 54 1.82 3.74 -2.40
C ILE A 54 1.06 4.29 -1.19
N GLY A 55 0.06 5.11 -1.42
CA GLY A 55 -0.91 5.52 -0.42
C GLY A 55 -2.09 4.56 -0.38
N LEU A 56 -2.57 4.25 0.82
CA LEU A 56 -3.81 3.54 1.04
C LEU A 56 -4.90 4.54 1.40
N GLU A 57 -5.98 4.54 0.62
CA GLU A 57 -7.16 5.37 0.88
C GLU A 57 -8.39 4.51 1.13
N VAL A 58 -9.31 5.03 1.93
CA VAL A 58 -10.62 4.45 2.18
C VAL A 58 -11.72 5.39 1.71
N GLN A 59 -12.70 4.86 1.02
CA GLN A 59 -13.92 5.56 0.69
C GLN A 59 -14.82 5.60 1.93
N THR A 60 -15.08 6.81 2.39
CA THR A 60 -16.02 7.08 3.47
C THR A 60 -17.46 6.93 2.99
N SER A 61 -18.41 6.82 3.92
CA SER A 61 -19.84 6.71 3.61
C SER A 61 -20.42 7.90 2.83
N CYS A 62 -19.70 9.03 2.80
CA CYS A 62 -20.08 10.25 2.08
C CYS A 62 -19.53 10.29 0.65
N GLY A 63 -18.77 9.28 0.22
CA GLY A 63 -18.11 9.24 -1.10
C GLY A 63 -16.76 9.96 -1.15
N GLU A 64 -16.27 10.50 -0.03
CA GLU A 64 -14.93 11.08 0.07
C GLU A 64 -13.87 10.01 0.29
N TRP A 65 -12.69 10.19 -0.30
CA TRP A 65 -11.52 9.37 -0.06
C TRP A 65 -10.71 9.94 1.11
N ARG A 66 -10.35 9.08 2.07
CA ARG A 66 -9.45 9.43 3.18
C ARG A 66 -8.21 8.57 3.14
N THR A 67 -7.05 9.21 3.09
CA THR A 67 -5.76 8.54 3.26
C THR A 67 -5.66 7.96 4.66
N LEU A 68 -5.56 6.64 4.75
CA LEU A 68 -5.36 5.92 6.01
C LEU A 68 -3.89 5.86 6.38
N GLY A 69 -3.01 5.77 5.38
CA GLY A 69 -1.58 5.69 5.59
C GLY A 69 -0.88 5.14 4.36
N TYR A 70 0.37 4.75 4.55
CA TYR A 70 1.23 4.21 3.51
C TYR A 70 1.68 2.82 3.95
N PRO A 71 1.51 1.76 3.14
CA PRO A 71 1.99 0.43 3.49
C PRO A 71 3.50 0.48 3.68
N SER A 72 3.98 0.01 4.83
CA SER A 72 5.41 0.00 5.16
C SER A 72 6.22 -0.83 4.16
N ALA A 73 5.60 -1.81 3.50
CA ALA A 73 6.17 -2.57 2.39
C ALA A 73 6.65 -1.67 1.24
N CYS A 74 5.96 -0.56 0.99
CA CYS A 74 6.27 0.41 -0.07
C CYS A 74 7.13 1.58 0.42
N LEU A 75 7.19 1.82 1.73
CA LEU A 75 7.97 2.91 2.35
C LEU A 75 9.42 2.53 2.66
N LEU A 76 9.76 1.24 2.64
CA LEU A 76 11.11 0.78 2.94
C LEU A 76 12.05 1.01 1.76
N GLY A 77 12.46 2.26 1.60
CA GLY A 77 13.76 2.59 1.06
C GLY A 77 14.83 1.88 1.89
N HIS A 78 15.34 0.78 1.36
CA HIS A 78 16.67 0.20 1.59
C HIS A 78 17.38 0.59 2.91
N GLY A 79 16.78 0.28 4.07
CA GLY A 79 17.36 0.58 5.39
C GLY A 79 17.49 -0.63 6.31
N ALA A 80 16.83 -1.76 6.02
CA ALA A 80 16.99 -2.98 6.80
C ALA A 80 18.19 -3.79 6.28
N ARG A 81 19.39 -3.22 6.45
CA ARG A 81 20.65 -3.94 6.32
C ARG A 81 20.62 -5.15 7.26
N ALA A 82 20.58 -6.32 6.65
CA ALA A 82 21.04 -7.61 7.16
C ALA A 82 20.35 -8.15 8.43
N LYS A 83 19.38 -9.05 8.21
CA LYS A 83 19.30 -10.24 9.06
C LYS A 83 20.50 -11.13 8.70
N LYS A 84 21.59 -11.09 9.46
CA LYS A 84 22.52 -12.23 9.53
C LYS A 84 22.05 -13.12 10.67
N THR A 85 21.19 -14.06 10.33
CA THR A 85 21.05 -15.32 11.07
C THR A 85 22.22 -16.22 10.67
N GLY A 86 22.86 -16.88 11.64
CA GLY A 86 23.87 -17.90 11.41
C GLY A 86 24.85 -18.08 12.58
N ALA A 87 24.57 -19.07 13.43
CA ALA A 87 25.47 -19.68 14.43
C ALA A 87 26.71 -20.34 13.75
N PRO A 88 27.70 -20.95 14.45
CA PRO A 88 27.56 -21.92 15.56
C PRO A 88 27.88 -21.39 16.96
#